data_AF-A0A923E9A5-F1
#
_entry.id   AF-A0A923E9A5-F1
#
_cell.length_a   1.000
_cell.length_b   1.000
_cell.length_c   1.000
_cell.angle_alpha   90.00
_cell.angle_beta   90.00
_cell.angle_gamma   90.00
#
_symmetry.space_group_name_H-M   'P 1'
#
loop_
_entity.id
_entity.type
_entity.pdbx_description
1 polymer ?
#
loop_
_entity_poly.entity_id
_entity_poly.type
_entity_poly.pdbx_seq_one_letter_code
_entity_poly.pdbx_strand_id
1 'polypeptide(L)'
;MKKILELEEEFLKKLDKLLNNVERCRTMDNKELVKYLVNNAIEREYYNSLDNFIGVLNKNPKLAKEYKEYGNIREDILKKLYEVLPEEFHEMLDKLENTDNIIAGIEGKAMFKEGLILGVTELNYLSKVGIEIAFI
;
A
#
# COMPACT_ATOMS: atom_id res chain seq x y z
N MET A 1 13.79 -30.68 4.19
CA MET A 1 14.23 -30.66 2.77
C MET A 1 13.32 -29.79 1.90
N LYS A 2 12.01 -30.05 1.82
CA LYS A 2 11.05 -29.23 1.03
C LYS A 2 11.05 -27.73 1.37
N LYS A 3 10.99 -27.38 2.67
CA LYS A 3 11.08 -25.97 3.14
C LYS A 3 12.41 -25.25 2.82
N ILE A 4 13.51 -26.00 2.68
CA ILE A 4 14.83 -25.40 2.37
C ILE A 4 14.87 -25.03 0.89
N LEU A 5 14.39 -25.92 0.02
CA LEU A 5 14.27 -25.66 -1.42
C LEU A 5 13.33 -24.47 -1.71
N GLU A 6 12.21 -24.37 -0.98
CA GLU A 6 11.28 -23.22 -1.09
C GLU A 6 11.95 -21.88 -0.72
N LEU A 7 12.78 -21.86 0.34
CA LEU A 7 13.54 -20.68 0.76
C LEU A 7 14.63 -20.30 -0.26
N GLU A 8 15.31 -21.29 -0.85
CA GLU A 8 16.33 -21.07 -1.88
C GLU A 8 15.71 -20.49 -3.16
N GLU A 9 14.58 -21.02 -3.61
CA GLU A 9 13.84 -20.47 -4.75
C GLU A 9 13.38 -19.03 -4.51
N GLU A 10 12.91 -18.71 -3.31
CA GLU A 10 12.48 -17.35 -2.96
C GLU A 10 13.67 -16.38 -2.92
N PHE A 11 14.83 -16.82 -2.41
CA PHE A 11 16.05 -16.03 -2.40
C PHE A 11 16.55 -15.73 -3.81
N LEU A 12 16.60 -16.73 -4.70
CA LEU A 12 17.03 -16.55 -6.09
C LEU A 12 16.11 -15.58 -6.84
N LYS A 13 14.79 -15.68 -6.66
CA LYS A 13 13.82 -14.73 -7.24
C LYS A 13 14.07 -13.28 -6.79
N LYS A 14 14.43 -13.08 -5.51
CA LYS A 14 14.78 -11.75 -4.98
C LYS A 14 16.08 -11.24 -5.59
N LEU A 15 17.09 -12.10 -5.75
CA LEU A 15 18.38 -11.76 -6.35
C LEU A 15 18.22 -11.35 -7.83
N ASP A 16 17.48 -12.12 -8.62
CA ASP A 16 17.21 -11.82 -10.03
C ASP A 16 16.48 -10.48 -10.18
N LYS A 17 15.50 -10.20 -9.31
CA LYS A 17 14.80 -8.92 -9.30
C LYS A 17 15.75 -7.75 -9.01
N LEU A 18 16.69 -7.92 -8.09
CA LEU A 18 17.70 -6.90 -7.77
C LEU A 18 18.66 -6.68 -8.95
N LEU A 19 19.17 -7.74 -9.57
CA LEU A 19 20.05 -7.67 -10.72
C LEU A 19 19.39 -6.95 -11.90
N ASN A 20 18.15 -7.33 -12.23
CA ASN A 20 17.36 -6.67 -13.28
C ASN A 20 17.16 -5.17 -13.01
N ASN A 21 16.91 -4.80 -11.75
CA ASN A 21 16.78 -3.38 -11.38
C ASN A 21 18.10 -2.62 -11.57
N VAL A 22 19.24 -3.23 -11.20
CA VAL A 22 20.57 -2.63 -11.37
C VAL A 22 20.93 -2.46 -12.85
N GLU A 23 20.71 -3.48 -13.67
CA GLU A 23 20.94 -3.43 -15.11
C GLU A 23 20.08 -2.36 -15.77
N ARG A 24 18.80 -2.29 -15.41
CA ARG A 24 17.88 -1.28 -15.92
C ARG A 24 18.31 0.14 -15.52
N CYS A 25 18.82 0.35 -14.31
CA CYS A 25 19.31 1.66 -13.89
C CYS A 25 20.54 2.11 -14.67
N ARG A 26 21.39 1.18 -15.13
CA ARG A 26 22.62 1.50 -15.90
C ARG A 26 22.33 2.01 -17.31
N THR A 27 21.15 1.71 -17.85
CA THR A 27 20.77 2.10 -19.21
C THR A 27 19.87 3.34 -19.26
N MET A 28 19.42 3.84 -18.10
CA MET A 28 18.61 5.05 -17.97
C MET A 28 19.46 6.31 -18.07
N ASP A 29 18.88 7.39 -18.62
CA ASP A 29 19.45 8.72 -18.44
C ASP A 29 19.26 9.23 -17.00
N ASN A 30 19.92 10.34 -16.63
CA ASN A 30 19.85 10.89 -15.27
C ASN A 30 18.42 11.24 -14.83
N LYS A 31 17.58 11.73 -15.73
CA LYS A 31 16.20 12.14 -15.43
C LYS A 31 15.32 10.92 -15.21
N GLU A 32 15.47 9.91 -16.06
CA GLU A 32 14.82 8.61 -15.93
C GLU A 32 15.21 7.90 -14.65
N LEU A 33 16.51 7.91 -14.31
CA LEU A 33 17.04 7.32 -13.08
C LEU A 33 16.44 7.99 -11.84
N VAL A 34 16.45 9.33 -11.78
CA VAL A 34 15.85 10.07 -10.65
C VAL A 34 14.37 9.75 -10.51
N LYS A 35 13.60 9.76 -11.61
CA LYS A 35 12.18 9.38 -11.60
C LYS A 35 11.98 7.96 -11.10
N TYR A 36 12.82 7.02 -11.54
CA TYR A 36 12.75 5.62 -11.12
C TYR A 36 13.04 5.46 -9.62
N LEU A 37 14.08 6.12 -9.10
CA LEU A 37 14.43 6.07 -7.68
C LEU A 37 13.34 6.67 -6.79
N VAL A 38 12.84 7.85 -7.15
CA VAL A 38 11.76 8.52 -6.41
C VAL A 38 10.50 7.66 -6.36
N ASN A 39 10.09 7.09 -7.51
CA ASN A 39 8.92 6.20 -7.54
C ASN A 39 9.11 4.96 -6.65
N ASN A 40 10.28 4.32 -6.68
CA ASN A 40 10.56 3.16 -5.82
C ASN A 40 10.59 3.52 -4.33
N ALA A 41 11.13 4.69 -3.97
CA ALA A 41 11.11 5.17 -2.59
C ALA A 41 9.68 5.40 -2.10
N ILE A 42 8.84 6.05 -2.92
CA ILE A 42 7.42 6.26 -2.63
C ILE A 42 6.69 4.92 -2.45
N GLU A 43 6.93 3.94 -3.33
CA GLU A 43 6.32 2.63 -3.21
C GLU A 43 6.76 1.89 -1.95
N ARG A 44 8.06 1.96 -1.60
CA ARG A 44 8.57 1.38 -0.36
C ARG A 44 7.91 1.99 0.87
N GLU A 45 7.78 3.31 0.92
CA GLU A 45 7.15 3.98 2.06
C GLU A 45 5.65 3.68 2.17
N TYR A 46 4.96 3.49 1.05
CA TYR A 46 3.58 3.00 1.05
C TYR A 46 3.49 1.63 1.73
N TYR A 47 4.32 0.66 1.33
CA TYR A 47 4.31 -0.68 1.92
C TYR A 47 4.76 -0.67 3.39
N ASN A 48 5.77 0.13 3.76
CA ASN A 48 6.15 0.32 5.17
C ASN A 48 4.97 0.85 6.01
N SER A 49 4.18 1.77 5.46
CA SER A 49 3.00 2.33 6.13
C SER A 49 1.89 1.31 6.29
N LEU A 50 1.69 0.43 5.29
CA LEU A 50 0.76 -0.69 5.38
C LEU A 50 1.19 -1.72 6.42
N ASP A 51 2.45 -2.14 6.40
CA ASP A 51 3.01 -3.11 7.34
C ASP A 51 2.94 -2.60 8.79
N ASN A 52 2.99 -1.27 8.98
CA ASN A 52 2.86 -0.60 10.27
C ASN A 52 1.52 0.12 10.44
N PHE A 53 0.45 -0.34 9.78
CA PHE A 53 -0.84 0.34 9.81
C PHE A 53 -1.39 0.50 11.24
N ILE A 54 -1.15 -0.49 12.11
CA ILE A 54 -1.50 -0.38 13.55
C ILE A 54 -0.78 0.80 14.21
N GLY A 55 0.50 1.02 13.88
CA GLY A 55 1.23 2.21 14.34
C GLY A 55 0.63 3.52 13.84
N VAL A 56 0.10 3.54 12.62
CA VAL A 56 -0.62 4.70 12.06
C VAL A 56 -1.93 4.96 12.80
N LEU A 57 -2.70 3.92 13.10
CA LEU A 57 -3.93 4.02 13.89
C LEU A 57 -3.67 4.49 15.32
N ASN A 58 -2.61 3.99 15.96
CA ASN A 58 -2.23 4.40 17.33
C ASN A 58 -1.92 5.90 17.45
N LYS A 59 -1.40 6.52 16.38
CA LYS A 59 -1.16 7.96 16.31
C LYS A 59 -2.44 8.78 16.10
N ASN A 60 -3.53 8.14 15.67
CA ASN A 60 -4.78 8.80 15.29
C ASN A 60 -5.98 8.09 15.95
N PRO A 61 -6.27 8.35 17.24
CA PRO A 61 -7.31 7.64 17.99
C PRO A 61 -8.72 7.73 17.37
N LYS A 62 -9.05 8.87 16.74
CA LYS A 62 -10.31 9.05 16.02
C LYS A 62 -10.41 8.10 14.82
N LEU A 63 -9.35 8.04 14.01
CA LEU A 63 -9.28 7.14 12.85
C LEU A 63 -9.32 5.67 13.29
N ALA A 64 -8.62 5.32 14.37
CA ALA A 64 -8.66 3.97 14.94
C ALA A 64 -10.07 3.56 15.36
N LYS A 65 -10.82 4.48 15.96
CA LYS A 65 -12.22 4.24 16.34
C LYS A 65 -13.09 4.01 15.10
N GLU A 66 -13.00 4.90 14.11
CA GLU A 66 -13.78 4.80 12.86
C GLU A 66 -13.46 3.49 12.12
N TYR A 67 -12.17 3.14 11.99
CA TYR A 67 -11.74 1.89 11.36
C TYR A 67 -12.36 0.66 12.02
N LYS A 68 -12.35 0.62 13.37
CA LYS A 68 -12.97 -0.48 14.12
C LYS A 68 -14.50 -0.52 13.93
N GLU A 69 -15.15 0.63 14.00
CA GLU A 69 -16.61 0.75 13.86
C GLU A 69 -17.08 0.24 12.49
N TYR A 70 -16.47 0.72 11.41
CA TYR A 70 -16.83 0.29 10.06
C TYR A 70 -16.41 -1.16 9.76
N GLY A 71 -15.32 -1.64 10.35
CA GLY A 71 -14.94 -3.05 10.29
C GLY A 71 -16.02 -3.96 10.88
N ASN A 72 -16.54 -3.62 12.07
CA ASN A 72 -17.62 -4.36 12.72
C ASN A 72 -18.91 -4.32 11.88
N ILE A 73 -19.29 -3.15 11.35
CA ILE A 73 -20.50 -3.02 10.51
C ILE A 73 -20.40 -3.91 9.27
N ARG A 74 -19.24 -3.94 8.61
CA ARG A 74 -19.00 -4.78 7.44
C ARG A 74 -19.13 -6.27 7.77
N GLU A 75 -18.52 -6.71 8.87
CA GLU A 75 -18.61 -8.10 9.34
C GLU A 75 -20.06 -8.51 9.64
N ASP A 76 -20.80 -7.66 10.35
CA ASP A 76 -22.22 -7.89 10.66
C ASP A 76 -23.08 -7.98 9.40
N ILE A 77 -22.83 -7.13 8.39
CA ILE A 77 -23.53 -7.18 7.11
C ILE A 77 -23.23 -8.49 6.38
N LEU A 78 -21.95 -8.84 6.23
CA LEU A 78 -21.55 -10.08 5.55
C LEU A 78 -22.19 -11.29 6.21
N LYS A 79 -22.10 -11.41 7.54
CA LYS A 79 -22.70 -12.51 8.29
C LYS A 79 -24.20 -12.67 8.00
N LYS A 80 -24.96 -11.56 8.03
CA LYS A 80 -26.40 -11.59 7.71
C LYS A 80 -26.66 -12.01 6.27
N LEU A 81 -25.80 -11.62 5.33
CA LEU A 81 -25.91 -12.05 3.93
C LEU A 81 -25.69 -13.56 3.80
N TYR A 82 -24.71 -14.16 4.48
CA TYR A 82 -24.52 -15.62 4.49
C TYR A 82 -25.72 -16.35 5.11
N GLU A 83 -26.34 -15.79 6.15
CA GLU A 83 -27.50 -16.39 6.82
C GLU A 83 -28.77 -16.38 5.94
N VAL A 84 -28.97 -15.34 5.13
CA VAL A 84 -30.19 -15.14 4.34
C VAL A 84 -30.07 -15.71 2.93
N LEU A 85 -28.89 -15.64 2.32
CA LEU A 85 -28.69 -16.08 0.94
C LEU A 85 -28.44 -17.58 0.84
N PRO A 86 -28.99 -18.26 -0.20
CA PRO A 86 -28.65 -19.64 -0.49
C PRO A 86 -27.15 -19.86 -0.69
N GLU A 87 -26.67 -21.06 -0.34
CA GLU A 87 -25.23 -21.42 -0.38
C GLU A 87 -24.58 -21.20 -1.75
N GLU A 88 -25.33 -21.34 -2.86
CA GLU A 88 -24.84 -21.10 -4.22
C GLU A 88 -24.36 -19.65 -4.47
N PHE A 89 -24.75 -18.70 -3.62
CA PHE A 89 -24.29 -17.31 -3.67
C PHE A 89 -23.09 -17.02 -2.76
N HIS A 90 -22.69 -17.94 -1.89
CA HIS A 90 -21.61 -17.69 -0.92
C HIS A 90 -20.26 -17.46 -1.59
N GLU A 91 -19.93 -18.20 -2.64
CA GLU A 91 -18.70 -17.95 -3.43
C GLU A 91 -18.72 -16.55 -4.08
N MET A 92 -19.91 -16.04 -4.44
CA MET A 92 -20.05 -14.69 -4.98
C MET A 92 -19.81 -13.62 -3.90
N LEU A 93 -20.25 -13.87 -2.65
CA LEU A 93 -19.96 -12.98 -1.51
C LEU A 93 -18.45 -12.95 -1.20
N ASP A 94 -17.79 -14.10 -1.17
CA ASP A 94 -16.33 -14.18 -0.99
C ASP A 94 -15.59 -13.38 -2.08
N LYS A 95 -16.03 -13.52 -3.33
CA LYS A 95 -15.47 -12.78 -4.46
C LYS A 95 -15.70 -11.28 -4.34
N LEU A 96 -16.89 -10.86 -3.92
CA LEU A 96 -17.21 -9.45 -3.70
C LEU A 96 -16.29 -8.88 -2.61
N GLU A 97 -16.20 -9.56 -1.47
CA GLU A 97 -15.35 -9.13 -0.36
C GLU A 97 -13.88 -8.98 -0.77
N ASN A 98 -13.35 -9.99 -1.48
CA ASN A 98 -11.98 -9.95 -1.98
C ASN A 98 -11.76 -8.83 -3.02
N THR A 99 -12.73 -8.63 -3.91
CA THR A 99 -12.67 -7.56 -4.93
C THR A 99 -12.68 -6.19 -4.28
N ASP A 100 -13.54 -5.96 -3.29
CA ASP A 100 -13.60 -4.70 -2.54
C ASP A 100 -12.27 -4.42 -1.83
N ASN A 101 -11.64 -5.43 -1.21
CA ASN A 101 -10.33 -5.28 -0.58
C ASN A 101 -9.23 -4.91 -1.59
N ILE A 102 -9.27 -5.49 -2.80
CA ILE A 102 -8.33 -5.16 -3.88
C ILE A 102 -8.53 -3.71 -4.34
N ILE A 103 -9.78 -3.29 -4.54
CA ILE A 103 -10.12 -1.91 -4.94
C ILE A 103 -9.62 -0.93 -3.89
N ALA A 104 -9.92 -1.17 -2.60
CA ALA A 104 -9.45 -0.34 -1.50
C ALA A 104 -7.91 -0.23 -1.46
N GLY A 105 -7.19 -1.32 -1.76
CA GLY A 105 -5.74 -1.32 -1.88
C GLY A 105 -5.20 -0.47 -3.05
N ILE A 106 -5.90 -0.48 -4.19
CA ILE A 106 -5.57 0.36 -5.36
C ILE A 106 -5.82 1.83 -5.03
N GLU A 107 -6.99 2.15 -4.47
CA GLU A 107 -7.37 3.50 -4.05
C GLU A 107 -6.41 4.06 -3.00
N GLY A 108 -6.10 3.27 -1.97
CA GLY A 108 -5.14 3.65 -0.93
C GLY A 108 -3.76 3.98 -1.51
N LYS A 109 -3.26 3.18 -2.47
CA LYS A 109 -1.99 3.45 -3.15
C LYS A 109 -2.05 4.72 -4.00
N ALA A 110 -3.16 4.96 -4.70
CA ALA A 110 -3.35 6.16 -5.51
C ALA A 110 -3.40 7.42 -4.63
N MET A 111 -4.21 7.41 -3.57
CA MET A 111 -4.34 8.53 -2.63
C MET A 111 -3.03 8.82 -1.88
N PHE A 112 -2.26 7.78 -1.52
CA PHE A 112 -0.94 7.98 -0.92
C PHE A 112 0.01 8.72 -1.86
N LYS A 113 0.08 8.30 -3.13
CA LYS A 113 0.90 8.96 -4.14
C LYS A 113 0.46 10.41 -4.38
N GLU A 114 -0.84 10.65 -4.50
CA GLU A 114 -1.39 12.00 -4.68
C GLU A 114 -1.10 12.89 -3.47
N GLY A 115 -1.32 12.39 -2.25
CA GLY A 115 -1.02 13.11 -1.02
C GLY A 115 0.45 13.50 -0.89
N LEU A 116 1.38 12.64 -1.34
CA LEU A 116 2.80 12.98 -1.42
C LEU A 116 3.08 14.05 -2.48
N ILE A 117 2.50 13.93 -3.67
CA ILE A 117 2.67 14.95 -4.72
C ILE A 117 2.20 16.31 -4.20
N LEU A 118 0.97 16.40 -3.69
CA LEU A 118 0.42 17.62 -3.09
C LEU A 118 1.31 18.12 -1.94
N GLY A 119 1.82 17.21 -1.10
CA GLY A 119 2.78 17.51 -0.06
C GLY A 119 4.09 18.11 -0.58
N VAL A 120 4.61 17.67 -1.73
CA VAL A 120 5.88 18.18 -2.26
C VAL A 120 5.69 19.42 -3.13
N THR A 121 4.60 19.50 -3.90
CA THR A 121 4.40 20.54 -4.93
C THR A 121 3.51 21.68 -4.46
N GLU A 122 2.54 21.42 -3.59
CA GLU A 122 1.53 22.41 -3.16
C GLU A 122 1.76 22.95 -1.73
N LEU A 123 2.74 22.42 -1.00
CA LEU A 123 3.25 23.03 0.24
C LEU A 123 4.09 24.30 -0.01
N ASN A 124 3.96 24.94 -1.18
CA ASN A 124 4.44 26.31 -1.44
C ASN A 124 3.84 27.37 -0.49
N TYR A 125 2.88 27.02 0.38
CA TYR A 125 2.50 27.90 1.50
C TYR A 125 3.42 27.73 2.72
N LEU A 126 4.08 26.58 2.91
CA LEU A 126 5.08 26.38 3.98
C LEU A 126 6.33 27.23 3.76
N SER A 127 6.72 27.44 2.49
CA SER A 127 7.76 28.42 2.15
C SER A 127 7.34 29.87 2.50
N LYS A 128 6.04 30.18 2.53
CA LYS A 128 5.54 31.49 3.01
C LYS A 128 5.57 31.65 4.52
N VAL A 129 5.54 30.55 5.28
CA VAL A 129 5.69 30.56 6.76
C VAL A 129 7.12 30.21 7.22
N GLY A 130 8.09 30.19 6.30
CA GLY A 130 9.51 29.99 6.61
C GLY A 130 9.87 28.57 7.03
N ILE A 131 9.05 27.57 6.70
CA ILE A 131 9.30 26.17 6.98
C ILE A 131 9.65 25.48 5.66
N GLU A 132 10.94 25.19 5.46
CA GLU A 132 11.38 24.31 4.38
C GLU A 132 11.21 22.86 4.82
N ILE A 133 10.62 22.03 3.95
CA ILE A 133 10.74 20.57 4.09
C ILE A 133 12.15 20.21 3.62
N ALA A 134 13.06 20.10 4.59
CA ALA A 134 14.36 19.49 4.35
C ALA A 134 14.16 17.99 4.15
N PHE A 135 14.16 17.55 2.89
CA PHE A 135 14.43 16.15 2.58
C PHE A 135 15.89 15.87 2.96
N ILE A 136 16.11 15.14 4.05
CA ILE A 136 17.43 14.60 4.45
C ILE A 136 17.78 13.43 3.53
#